data_AF-A0A9N9SH30-F1
#
_entry.id   AF-A0A9N9SH30-F1
#
_cell.length_a   1.000
_cell.length_b   1.000
_cell.length_c   1.000
_cell.angle_alpha   90.00
_cell.angle_beta   90.00
_cell.angle_gamma   90.00
#
_symmetry.space_group_name_H-M   'P 1'
#
loop_
_entity.id
_entity.type
_entity.pdbx_description
1 polymer ?
#
loop_
_entity_poly.entity_id
_entity_poly.type
_entity_poly.pdbx_seq_one_letter_code
_entity_poly.pdbx_strand_id
1 'polypeptide(L)'
;MLVFTTMIVMACEELKRSGERVTTTCYILITELEKSTFREDLSELAELTNKLTPKVIASGFYEVNQSLLPTLFSAFVTYLIICIQFNKTTFT
;
A
#
# COMPACT_ATOMS: atom_id res chain seq x y z
N MET A 1 10.12 -9.76 -15.18
CA MET A 1 10.23 -8.64 -14.22
C MET A 1 8.89 -8.08 -13.77
N LEU A 2 7.99 -7.69 -14.68
CA LEU A 2 6.70 -7.07 -14.33
C LEU A 2 5.82 -7.89 -13.35
N VAL A 3 5.78 -9.21 -13.53
CA VAL A 3 5.00 -10.12 -12.65
C VAL A 3 5.53 -10.17 -11.22
N PHE A 4 6.86 -10.06 -11.03
CA PHE A 4 7.44 -10.04 -9.69
C PHE A 4 7.16 -8.70 -8.99
N THR A 5 7.27 -7.59 -9.71
CA THR A 5 6.89 -6.27 -9.19
C THR A 5 5.42 -6.20 -8.80
N THR A 6 4.51 -6.83 -9.57
CA THR A 6 3.09 -6.85 -9.18
C THR A 6 2.85 -7.67 -7.93
N MET A 7 3.49 -8.84 -7.80
CA MET A 7 3.40 -9.65 -6.58
C MET A 7 3.91 -8.90 -5.35
N ILE A 8 5.06 -8.22 -5.47
CA ILE A 8 5.62 -7.44 -4.36
C ILE A 8 4.67 -6.31 -3.96
N VAL A 9 4.15 -5.54 -4.93
CA VAL A 9 3.20 -4.45 -4.64
C VAL A 9 1.94 -4.98 -3.95
N MET A 10 1.39 -6.10 -4.41
CA MET A 10 0.21 -6.72 -3.78
C MET A 10 0.50 -7.22 -2.37
N ALA A 11 1.64 -7.89 -2.14
CA ALA A 11 2.04 -8.34 -0.81
C ALA A 11 2.23 -7.18 0.17
N CYS A 12 2.81 -6.06 -0.30
CA CYS A 12 2.95 -4.84 0.51
C CYS A 12 1.59 -4.21 0.85
N GLU A 13 0.65 -4.18 -0.11
CA GLU A 13 -0.71 -3.70 0.12
C GLU A 13 -1.47 -4.59 1.12
N GLU A 14 -1.37 -5.92 1.00
CA GLU A 14 -1.97 -6.86 1.94
C GLU A 14 -1.40 -6.71 3.36
N LEU A 15 -0.08 -6.52 3.48
CA LEU A 15 0.58 -6.29 4.75
C LEU A 15 0.06 -5.01 5.43
N LYS A 16 -0.05 -3.91 4.68
CA LYS A 16 -0.62 -2.65 5.16
C LYS A 16 -2.06 -2.84 5.63
N ARG A 17 -2.89 -3.47 4.78
CA ARG A 17 -4.31 -3.70 5.07
C ARG A 17 -4.53 -4.61 6.28
N SER A 18 -3.64 -5.58 6.49
CA SER A 18 -3.63 -6.43 7.68
C SER A 18 -3.37 -5.61 8.94
N GLY A 19 -2.37 -4.72 8.93
CA GLY A 19 -2.09 -3.82 10.05
C GLY A 19 -3.25 -2.87 10.37
N GLU A 20 -3.88 -2.29 9.35
CA GLU A 20 -5.07 -1.44 9.52
C GLU A 20 -6.26 -2.21 10.10
N ARG A 21 -6.47 -3.46 9.69
CA ARG A 21 -7.52 -4.33 10.24
C ARG A 21 -7.29 -4.62 11.72
N VAL A 22 -6.08 -4.98 12.11
CA VAL A 22 -5.72 -5.24 13.52
C VAL A 22 -5.96 -4.00 14.37
N THR A 23 -5.51 -2.84 13.90
CA THR A 23 -5.73 -1.55 14.57
C THR A 23 -7.22 -1.25 14.73
N THR A 24 -8.00 -1.41 13.66
CA THR A 24 -9.46 -1.17 13.67
C THR A 24 -10.17 -2.11 14.63
N THR A 25 -9.85 -3.40 14.62
CA THR A 25 -10.43 -4.38 15.54
C THR A 25 -10.11 -4.03 17.00
N CYS A 26 -8.91 -3.55 17.28
CA CYS A 26 -8.52 -3.10 18.63
C CYS A 26 -9.37 -1.91 19.09
N TYR A 27 -9.59 -0.91 18.24
CA TYR A 27 -10.46 0.23 18.54
C TYR A 27 -11.93 -0.16 18.74
N ILE A 28 -12.46 -1.07 17.92
CA ILE A 28 -13.82 -1.60 18.11
C ILE A 28 -13.93 -2.27 19.48
N LEU A 29 -12.96 -3.12 19.82
CA LEU A 29 -12.95 -3.85 21.08
C LEU A 29 -12.89 -2.90 22.29
N ILE A 30 -12.08 -1.83 22.23
CA ILE A 30 -12.05 -0.78 23.28
C ILE A 30 -13.43 -0.14 23.48
N THR A 31 -14.16 0.08 22.39
CA THR A 31 -15.47 0.74 22.40
C THR A 31 -16.54 -0.18 23.02
N GLU A 32 -16.46 -1.49 22.77
CA GLU A 32 -17.38 -2.47 23.35
C GLU A 32 -17.06 -2.81 24.83
N LEU A 33 -15.80 -2.69 25.24
CA LEU A 33 -15.31 -3.03 26.59
C LEU A 33 -15.25 -1.82 27.55
N GLU A 34 -16.18 -0.88 27.41
CA GLU A 34 -16.19 0.46 28.05
C GLU A 34 -16.07 0.44 29.60
N LYS A 35 -16.32 -0.71 30.25
CA LYS A 35 -16.26 -0.89 31.72
C LYS A 35 -15.20 -1.88 32.23
N SER A 36 -14.34 -2.40 31.36
CA SER A 36 -13.35 -3.41 31.75
C SER A 36 -12.04 -2.79 32.24
N THR A 37 -11.38 -3.45 33.19
CA THR A 37 -10.04 -3.09 33.69
C THR A 37 -8.96 -3.16 32.59
N PHE A 38 -9.25 -3.82 31.48
CA PHE A 38 -8.34 -4.03 30.35
C PHE A 38 -8.35 -2.88 29.34
N ARG A 39 -9.16 -1.85 29.55
CA ARG A 39 -9.31 -0.73 28.61
C ARG A 39 -8.00 0.03 28.38
N GLU A 40 -7.20 0.19 29.43
CA GLU A 40 -5.88 0.83 29.35
C GLU A 40 -4.91 -0.03 28.51
N ASP A 41 -4.79 -1.31 28.82
CA ASP A 41 -3.96 -2.26 28.05
C ASP A 41 -4.37 -2.35 26.57
N LEU A 42 -5.68 -2.37 26.31
CA LEU A 42 -6.23 -2.38 24.95
C LEU A 42 -5.97 -1.06 24.21
N SER A 43 -6.08 0.07 24.90
CA SER A 43 -5.74 1.38 24.33
C SER A 43 -4.25 1.46 23.97
N GLU A 44 -3.39 0.96 24.83
CA GLU A 44 -1.94 0.91 24.59
C GLU A 44 -1.61 -0.02 23.42
N LEU A 45 -2.31 -1.16 23.31
CA LEU A 45 -2.20 -2.08 22.18
C LEU A 45 -2.71 -1.48 20.87
N ALA A 46 -3.80 -0.71 20.89
CA ALA A 46 -4.32 -0.02 19.72
C ALA A 46 -3.35 1.07 19.23
N GLU A 47 -2.77 1.84 20.15
CA GLU A 47 -1.76 2.85 19.82
C GLU A 47 -0.48 2.22 19.26
N LEU A 48 -0.04 1.11 19.88
CA LEU A 48 1.10 0.33 19.44
C LEU A 48 0.87 -0.21 18.02
N THR A 49 -0.26 -0.87 17.76
CA THR A 49 -0.59 -1.43 16.44
C THR A 49 -0.76 -0.36 15.37
N ASN A 50 -1.34 0.80 15.72
CA ASN A 50 -1.40 1.95 14.83
C ASN A 50 0.00 2.46 14.44
N LYS A 51 0.91 2.55 15.43
CA LYS A 51 2.29 3.01 15.21
C LYS A 51 3.16 2.00 14.45
N LEU A 52 2.88 0.71 14.64
CA LEU A 52 3.57 -0.39 13.96
C LEU A 52 2.96 -0.74 12.60
N THR A 53 1.84 -0.11 12.20
CA THR A 53 1.23 -0.37 10.90
C THR A 53 2.26 -0.06 9.81
N PRO A 54 2.71 -1.08 9.06
CA PRO A 54 3.87 -0.95 8.19
C PRO A 54 3.51 -0.10 6.98
N LYS A 55 4.18 1.05 6.84
CA LYS A 55 4.23 1.81 5.60
C LYS A 55 5.45 1.36 4.81
N VAL A 56 5.23 0.60 3.74
CA VAL A 56 6.32 0.17 2.87
C VAL A 56 6.69 1.33 1.95
N ILE A 57 7.84 1.94 2.20
CA ILE A 57 8.34 3.07 1.40
C ILE A 57 9.50 2.59 0.53
N ALA A 58 9.36 2.71 -0.78
CA ALA A 58 10.43 2.46 -1.73
C ALA A 58 11.38 3.67 -1.78
N SER A 59 12.62 3.46 -1.32
CA SER A 59 13.73 4.43 -1.41
C SER A 59 13.48 5.81 -0.77
N GLY A 60 12.45 5.95 0.08
CA GLY A 60 12.07 7.24 0.68
C GLY A 60 11.24 8.16 -0.23
N PHE A 61 10.96 7.75 -1.48
CA PHE A 61 10.29 8.60 -2.47
C PHE A 61 8.82 8.24 -2.70
N TYR A 62 8.48 6.94 -2.64
CA TYR A 62 7.14 6.47 -2.97
C TYR A 62 6.66 5.42 -1.98
N GLU A 63 5.44 5.57 -1.50
CA GLU A 63 4.75 4.51 -0.77
C GLU A 63 4.36 3.40 -1.75
N VAL A 64 4.77 2.16 -1.45
CA VAL A 64 4.43 0.99 -2.24
C VAL A 64 2.97 0.64 -1.98
N ASN A 65 2.09 1.13 -2.85
CA ASN A 65 0.66 0.85 -2.79
C ASN A 65 0.13 0.35 -4.15
N GLN A 66 -1.07 -0.19 -4.16
CA GLN A 66 -1.70 -0.74 -5.36
C GLN A 66 -1.87 0.30 -6.49
N SER A 67 -1.90 1.60 -6.19
CA SER A 67 -2.03 2.68 -7.19
C SER A 67 -0.77 2.88 -8.06
N LEU A 68 0.38 2.33 -7.66
CA LEU A 68 1.60 2.35 -8.48
C LEU A 68 1.47 1.49 -9.74
N LEU A 69 0.72 0.40 -9.69
CA LEU A 69 0.55 -0.52 -10.81
C LEU A 69 -0.09 0.12 -12.06
N PRO A 70 -1.27 0.76 -11.97
CA PRO A 70 -1.86 1.42 -13.13
C PRO A 70 -0.99 2.58 -13.63
N THR A 71 -0.32 3.31 -12.74
CA THR A 71 0.59 4.41 -13.10
C THR A 71 1.77 3.90 -13.93
N LEU A 72 2.43 2.83 -13.48
CA LEU A 72 3.54 2.20 -14.21
C LEU A 72 3.09 1.65 -15.56
N PHE A 73 1.92 1.00 -15.60
CA PHE A 73 1.37 0.48 -16.84
C PHE A 73 1.06 1.61 -17.83
N SER A 74 0.44 2.70 -17.36
CA SER A 74 0.17 3.88 -18.19
C SER A 74 1.45 4.49 -18.74
N ALA A 75 2.47 4.68 -17.91
CA ALA A 75 3.75 5.26 -18.36
C ALA A 75 4.41 4.39 -19.43
N PHE A 76 4.39 3.06 -19.26
CA PHE A 76 4.93 2.11 -20.22
C PHE A 76 4.19 2.19 -21.56
N VAL A 77 2.85 2.18 -21.53
CA VAL A 77 2.03 2.31 -22.74
C VAL A 77 2.27 3.64 -23.44
N THR A 78 2.30 4.75 -22.70
CA THR A 78 2.59 6.07 -23.25
C THR A 78 3.96 6.11 -23.92
N TYR A 79 4.99 5.53 -23.31
CA TYR A 79 6.32 5.44 -23.90
C TYR A 79 6.32 4.64 -25.21
N LEU A 80 5.65 3.48 -25.24
CA LEU A 80 5.51 2.68 -26.46
C LEU A 80 4.83 3.46 -27.59
N ILE A 81 3.75 4.19 -27.27
CA ILE A 81 3.03 5.04 -28.22
C ILE A 81 3.98 6.09 -28.80
N ILE A 82 4.77 6.76 -27.96
CA ILE A 82 5.76 7.75 -28.40
C ILE A 82 6.78 7.10 -29.33
N CYS A 83 7.35 5.95 -28.95
CA CYS A 83 8.32 5.24 -29.80
C CYS A 83 7.74 4.87 -31.17
N ILE A 84 6.49 4.40 -31.23
CA ILE A 84 5.82 4.05 -32.48
C ILE A 84 5.61 5.29 -33.35
N GLN A 85 5.17 6.40 -32.75
CA GLN A 85 5.00 7.66 -33.48
C GLN A 85 6.32 8.16 -34.06
N PHE A 86 7.38 8.21 -33.26
CA PHE A 86 8.72 8.63 -33.72
C PHE A 86 9.29 7.70 -34.79
N ASN A 87 9.07 6.38 -34.69
CA ASN A 87 9.52 5.44 -35.71
C ASN A 87 8.81 5.72 -37.05
N LYS A 88 7.49 5.94 -37.05
CA LYS A 88 6.76 6.29 -38.28
C LYS A 88 7.19 7.63 -38.88
N THR A 89 7.50 8.63 -38.07
CA THR A 89 7.99 9.94 -38.54
C THR A 89 9.39 9.88 -39.17
N THR A 90 10.20 8.86 -38.86
CA THR A 90 11.57 8.73 -39.38
C THR A 90 11.63 8.13 -40.80
N PHE A 91 10.52 7.53 -41.29
CA PHE A 91 10.43 6.90 -42.62
C PHE A 91 9.59 7.70 -43.64
N THR A 92 9.28 8.97 -43.34
CA THR A 92 8.64 9.90 -44.30
C THR A 92 9.57 11.08 -44.56
#